data_AF-A0A2R4FF44-F1
#
_entry.id   AF-A0A2R4FF44-F1
#
_cell.length_a   1.000
_cell.length_b   1.000
_cell.length_c   1.000
_cell.angle_alpha   90.00
_cell.angle_beta   90.00
_cell.angle_gamma   90.00
#
_symmetry.space_group_name_H-M   'P 1'
#
loop_
_entity.id
_entity.type
_entity.pdbx_description
1 polymer ?
#
loop_
_entity_poly.entity_id
_entity_poly.type
_entity_poly.pdbx_seq_one_letter_code
_entity_poly.pdbx_strand_id
1 'polypeptide(L)'
;MEIVTSPHRGDPSVPSGRPGRQRPPATSTPADPGGADTRPVRPPPVRTRLVRLLQRYPVSVLLLAPYLILVLPMAVLNRNPDLGFVLGLLGLALAASVLVETVLAPLGGPGRRRTARDTGRRTLAEANSGYPRLFLVARAVAVLSIVAELVGGYAGRGSVFAQVAGAQAASPLVNVVALVSGWKYLAFALLIASFHAGQARLGSLYRWTAALVGVQVLLVFLTAISATLVGYLTFVAAAGAICGVIRARYVLVAAVLLFLAWPTLFTVRNTIRAENGVKVSSEVTAADRLRFDQQIGRASAYDVPVDVGQPGPAGYLRYGLVPRILDPGRPPLATGAAINRFLGGSDKSSFNFLTLGTVYFVDGRAGVVVYYGGWALVTGLLLRLRGAPGPLRLSLFCFVVAGPLLWSNGHPESTIAAAQNTVSAAPVFLVLLLTRRTPVDRPVPARPPGRVPVPRAGRPAR
;
A
#
# COMPACT_ATOMS: atom_id res chain seq x y z
N MET A 1 -44.02 13.08 -31.66
CA MET A 1 -44.67 13.17 -32.98
C MET A 1 -44.32 14.55 -33.53
N GLU A 2 -44.15 14.65 -34.84
CA GLU A 2 -43.59 15.77 -35.63
C GLU A 2 -42.06 15.89 -35.70
N ILE A 3 -41.59 15.30 -36.80
CA ILE A 3 -40.43 15.67 -37.60
C ILE A 3 -40.85 16.89 -38.44
N VAL A 4 -40.07 17.98 -38.44
CA VAL A 4 -40.01 18.89 -39.59
C VAL A 4 -38.56 19.27 -39.87
N THR A 5 -38.17 18.93 -41.08
CA THR A 5 -36.93 19.18 -41.82
C THR A 5 -36.78 20.65 -42.24
N SER A 6 -35.52 21.14 -42.28
CA SER A 6 -34.78 21.87 -43.36
C SER A 6 -35.56 22.82 -44.30
N PRO A 7 -35.01 23.92 -44.90
CA PRO A 7 -33.63 23.98 -45.42
C PRO A 7 -32.96 25.39 -45.63
N HIS A 8 -31.71 25.32 -46.12
CA HIS A 8 -31.10 26.10 -47.21
C HIS A 8 -30.58 27.56 -47.08
N ARG A 9 -29.29 27.64 -47.47
CA ARG A 9 -28.64 28.54 -48.46
C ARG A 9 -28.28 29.99 -48.08
N GLY A 10 -27.00 30.31 -48.30
CA GLY A 10 -26.58 31.62 -48.80
C GLY A 10 -25.18 32.09 -48.38
N ASP A 11 -24.12 31.60 -49.06
CA ASP A 11 -22.90 32.39 -49.34
C ASP A 11 -23.24 33.38 -50.49
N PRO A 12 -22.60 34.56 -50.71
CA PRO A 12 -21.13 34.70 -50.84
C PRO A 12 -20.47 36.08 -50.51
N SER A 13 -19.12 36.09 -50.58
CA SER A 13 -18.18 37.15 -51.05
C SER A 13 -18.14 38.54 -50.34
N VAL A 14 -16.97 39.08 -49.95
CA VAL A 14 -16.01 39.90 -50.76
C VAL A 14 -14.87 40.43 -49.83
N PRO A 15 -13.69 40.85 -50.34
CA PRO A 15 -12.37 40.74 -49.68
C PRO A 15 -11.70 42.08 -49.31
N SER A 16 -10.61 42.00 -48.53
CA SER A 16 -9.44 42.92 -48.59
C SER A 16 -8.30 42.25 -47.81
N GLY A 17 -7.11 42.01 -48.36
CA GLY A 17 -6.24 42.98 -48.99
C GLY A 17 -5.16 43.39 -47.99
N ARG A 18 -4.12 42.56 -47.79
CA ARG A 18 -2.85 43.03 -47.20
C ARG A 18 -1.62 42.43 -47.91
N PRO A 19 -0.61 43.26 -48.21
CA PRO A 19 0.46 42.95 -49.14
C PRO A 19 1.57 42.08 -48.54
N GLY A 20 2.33 41.49 -49.46
CA GLY A 20 3.31 40.46 -49.24
C GLY A 20 4.47 40.82 -48.32
N ARG A 21 4.79 39.87 -47.45
CA ARG A 21 6.15 39.64 -46.96
C ARG A 21 6.72 38.46 -47.72
N GLN A 22 7.62 38.74 -48.66
CA GLN A 22 8.46 37.72 -49.30
C GLN A 22 9.28 37.02 -48.21
N ARG A 23 9.04 35.71 -48.02
CA ARG A 23 9.92 34.85 -47.23
C ARG A 23 11.13 34.49 -48.10
N PRO A 24 12.36 34.56 -47.59
CA PRO A 24 13.53 34.07 -48.30
C PRO A 24 13.42 32.54 -48.53
N PRO A 25 14.05 32.03 -49.59
CA PRO A 25 13.96 30.62 -49.97
C PRO A 25 14.51 29.72 -48.86
N ALA A 26 13.73 28.69 -48.53
CA ALA A 26 14.08 27.67 -47.57
C ALA A 26 15.35 26.93 -48.03
N THR A 27 16.44 27.11 -47.30
CA THR A 27 17.58 26.20 -47.35
C THR A 27 17.12 24.89 -46.72
N SER A 28 16.80 23.91 -47.56
CA SER A 28 16.51 22.54 -47.16
C SER A 28 17.75 21.96 -46.49
N THR A 29 17.80 22.07 -45.17
CA THR A 29 18.76 21.33 -44.36
C THR A 29 18.29 19.86 -44.40
N PRO A 30 19.15 18.89 -44.74
CA PRO A 30 18.76 17.49 -44.77
C PRO A 30 18.28 17.08 -43.38
N ALA A 31 17.05 16.55 -43.33
CA ALA A 31 16.46 15.99 -42.13
C ALA A 31 17.32 14.80 -41.67
N ASP A 32 18.03 14.99 -40.57
CA ASP A 32 18.76 13.95 -39.86
C ASP A 32 17.76 12.92 -39.29
N PRO A 33 17.67 11.69 -39.84
CA PRO A 33 16.78 10.67 -39.33
C PRO A 33 17.50 9.90 -38.23
N GLY A 34 17.77 10.57 -37.10
CA GLY A 34 18.57 9.97 -36.02
C GLY A 34 18.36 10.55 -34.62
N GLY A 35 17.55 11.60 -34.48
CA GLY A 35 17.27 12.23 -33.19
C GLY A 35 16.24 11.47 -32.37
N ALA A 36 16.58 10.28 -31.89
CA ALA A 36 15.86 9.68 -30.77
C ALA A 36 15.95 10.67 -29.60
N ASP A 37 14.80 11.30 -29.31
CA ASP A 37 14.51 12.25 -28.24
C ASP A 37 14.83 11.62 -26.87
N THR A 38 16.12 11.45 -26.59
CA THR A 38 16.67 11.01 -25.31
C THR A 38 16.62 12.20 -24.38
N ARG A 39 15.40 12.58 -24.00
CA ARG A 39 15.17 13.61 -22.99
C ARG A 39 16.05 13.30 -21.79
N PRO A 40 16.90 14.25 -21.35
CA PRO A 40 17.79 14.01 -20.23
C PRO A 40 16.96 13.62 -19.02
N VAL A 41 17.21 12.41 -18.52
CA VAL A 41 16.60 11.89 -17.29
C VAL A 41 16.95 12.89 -16.19
N ARG A 42 15.95 13.66 -15.72
CA ARG A 42 16.12 14.64 -14.63
C ARG A 42 16.95 14.01 -13.50
N PRO A 43 17.99 14.69 -12.99
CA PRO A 43 18.78 14.17 -11.88
C PRO A 43 17.85 13.91 -10.68
N PRO A 44 18.01 12.76 -9.99
CA PRO A 44 17.12 12.39 -8.92
C PRO A 44 17.23 13.38 -7.74
N PRO A 45 16.12 13.69 -7.05
CA PRO A 45 16.19 14.47 -5.82
C PRO A 45 17.07 13.75 -4.78
N VAL A 46 17.91 14.50 -4.09
CA VAL A 46 18.77 14.00 -3.02
C VAL A 46 17.92 13.23 -2.00
N ARG A 47 18.19 11.94 -1.82
CA ARG A 47 17.50 11.12 -0.80
C ARG A 47 17.79 11.69 0.58
N THR A 48 16.76 12.14 1.28
CA THR A 48 16.84 12.63 2.67
C THR A 48 17.27 11.51 3.61
N ARG A 49 17.89 11.85 4.75
CA ARG A 49 18.33 10.89 5.78
C ARG A 49 17.19 9.95 6.21
N LEU A 50 15.97 10.49 6.29
CA LEU A 50 14.76 9.76 6.68
C LEU A 50 14.40 8.62 5.70
N VAL A 51 14.56 8.82 4.39
CA VAL A 51 14.31 7.75 3.39
C VAL A 51 15.30 6.60 3.55
N ARG A 52 16.55 6.90 3.94
CA ARG A 52 17.56 5.85 4.20
C ARG A 52 17.21 5.06 5.46
N LEU A 53 16.75 5.74 6.51
CA LEU A 53 16.31 5.09 7.74
C LEU A 53 15.13 4.16 7.45
N LEU A 54 14.12 4.65 6.72
CA LEU A 54 12.93 3.89 6.33
C LEU A 54 13.26 2.64 5.49
N GLN A 55 14.27 2.71 4.62
CA GLN A 55 14.72 1.56 3.83
C GLN A 55 15.61 0.58 4.61
N ARG A 56 16.31 1.08 5.64
CA ARG A 56 17.19 0.27 6.49
C ARG A 56 16.46 -0.39 7.65
N TYR A 57 15.34 0.18 8.10
CA TYR A 57 14.52 -0.33 9.19
C TYR A 57 13.03 -0.23 8.87
N PRO A 58 12.55 -0.84 7.76
CA PRO A 58 11.16 -0.72 7.33
C PRO A 58 10.17 -1.16 8.41
N VAL A 59 10.38 -2.28 9.08
CA VAL A 59 9.45 -2.79 10.10
C VAL A 59 9.50 -1.94 11.35
N SER A 60 10.68 -1.60 11.85
CA SER A 60 10.80 -0.76 13.04
C SER A 60 10.16 0.61 12.83
N VAL A 61 10.32 1.22 11.64
CA VAL A 61 9.70 2.51 11.34
C VAL A 61 8.19 2.40 11.15
N LEU A 62 7.68 1.34 10.50
CA LEU A 62 6.25 1.10 10.37
C LEU A 62 5.57 0.84 11.71
N LEU A 63 6.25 0.13 12.60
CA LEU A 63 5.83 -0.07 13.98
C LEU A 63 5.84 1.26 14.74
N LEU A 64 6.93 2.02 14.69
CA LEU A 64 7.11 3.23 15.50
C LEU A 64 6.22 4.40 15.06
N ALA A 65 6.01 4.59 13.76
CA ALA A 65 5.32 5.76 13.20
C ALA A 65 3.92 6.04 13.78
N PRO A 66 2.97 5.08 13.81
CA PRO A 66 1.64 5.33 14.38
C PRO A 66 1.70 5.65 15.89
N TYR A 67 2.68 5.10 16.62
CA TYR A 67 2.83 5.38 18.05
C TYR A 67 3.36 6.79 18.29
N LEU A 68 4.36 7.23 17.53
CA LEU A 68 4.89 8.59 17.63
C LEU A 68 3.87 9.65 17.20
N ILE A 69 3.06 9.37 16.18
CA ILE A 69 2.16 10.37 15.59
C ILE A 69 0.82 10.43 16.34
N LEU A 70 0.27 9.27 16.75
CA LEU A 70 -1.09 9.19 17.26
C LEU A 70 -1.15 8.75 18.72
N VAL A 71 -0.49 7.64 19.09
CA VAL A 71 -0.69 7.00 20.40
C VAL A 71 -0.01 7.80 21.52
N LEU A 72 1.28 8.08 21.41
CA LEU A 72 2.07 8.70 22.48
C LEU A 72 1.68 10.15 22.73
N PRO A 73 1.46 11.01 21.70
CA PRO A 73 0.97 12.37 21.96
C PRO A 73 -0.34 12.38 22.73
N MET A 74 -1.29 11.51 22.35
CA MET A 74 -2.57 11.40 23.05
C MET A 74 -2.40 10.88 24.48
N ALA A 75 -1.54 9.88 24.69
CA ALA A 75 -1.26 9.33 26.01
C ALA A 75 -0.67 10.38 26.97
N VAL A 76 0.26 11.20 26.47
CA VAL A 76 0.91 12.27 27.25
C VAL A 76 -0.07 13.40 27.55
N LEU A 77 -0.78 13.90 26.53
CA LEU A 77 -1.76 14.98 26.69
C LEU A 77 -2.88 14.62 27.67
N ASN A 78 -3.30 13.35 27.68
CA ASN A 78 -4.38 12.87 28.54
C ASN A 78 -3.88 12.19 29.83
N ARG A 79 -2.59 12.30 30.16
CA ARG A 79 -1.97 11.74 31.38
C ARG A 79 -2.37 10.27 31.63
N ASN A 80 -2.25 9.44 30.60
CA ASN A 80 -2.64 8.03 30.69
C ASN A 80 -1.77 7.30 31.74
N PRO A 81 -2.36 6.67 32.77
CA PRO A 81 -1.62 5.94 33.81
C PRO A 81 -0.81 4.77 33.24
N ASP A 82 -1.25 4.17 32.14
CA ASP A 82 -0.64 3.00 31.52
C ASP A 82 0.48 3.36 30.52
N LEU A 83 0.91 4.63 30.48
CA LEU A 83 1.95 5.09 29.54
C LEU A 83 3.24 4.26 29.64
N GLY A 84 3.65 3.88 30.85
CA GLY A 84 4.83 3.04 31.07
C GLY A 84 4.68 1.65 30.44
N PHE A 85 3.48 1.05 30.55
CA PHE A 85 3.16 -0.21 29.91
C PHE A 85 3.20 -0.10 28.37
N VAL A 86 2.56 0.93 27.81
CA VAL A 86 2.57 1.19 26.35
C VAL A 86 4.00 1.36 25.82
N LEU A 87 4.82 2.14 26.51
CA LEU A 87 6.22 2.36 26.16
C LEU A 87 7.06 1.10 26.29
N GLY A 88 6.88 0.32 27.35
CA GLY A 88 7.58 -0.95 27.55
C GLY A 88 7.25 -1.96 26.45
N LEU A 89 5.98 -2.05 26.06
CA LEU A 89 5.52 -2.95 25.01
C LEU A 89 6.04 -2.54 23.62
N LEU A 90 5.99 -1.25 23.32
CA LEU A 90 6.56 -0.69 22.09
C LEU A 90 8.08 -0.89 22.06
N GLY A 91 8.77 -0.66 23.18
CA GLY A 91 10.21 -0.88 23.33
C GLY A 91 10.60 -2.33 23.07
N LEU A 92 9.84 -3.29 23.59
CA LEU A 92 10.04 -4.72 23.35
C LEU A 92 9.90 -5.08 21.86
N ALA A 93 8.83 -4.62 21.21
CA ALA A 93 8.59 -4.85 19.79
C ALA A 93 9.66 -4.19 18.89
N LEU A 94 10.11 -2.98 19.26
CA LEU A 94 11.19 -2.29 18.57
C LEU A 94 12.53 -2.98 18.74
N ALA A 95 12.86 -3.44 19.95
CA ALA A 95 14.09 -4.18 20.20
C ALA A 95 14.17 -5.43 19.32
N ALA A 96 13.08 -6.21 19.27
CA ALA A 96 12.99 -7.40 18.43
C ALA A 96 13.15 -7.08 16.93
N SER A 97 12.40 -6.10 16.41
CA SER A 97 12.45 -5.73 14.99
C SER A 97 13.78 -5.09 14.58
N VAL A 98 14.32 -4.17 15.38
CA VAL A 98 15.64 -3.55 15.13
C VAL A 98 16.75 -4.59 15.18
N LEU A 99 16.73 -5.52 16.14
CA LEU A 99 17.72 -6.59 16.23
C LEU A 99 17.74 -7.43 14.94
N VAL A 100 16.57 -7.88 14.47
CA VAL A 100 16.49 -8.67 13.24
C VAL A 100 16.91 -7.84 12.02
N GLU A 101 16.45 -6.59 11.91
CA GLU A 101 16.81 -5.72 10.78
C GLU A 101 18.29 -5.33 10.76
N THR A 102 18.94 -5.21 11.92
CA THR A 102 20.40 -4.99 12.02
C THR A 102 21.18 -6.23 11.60
N VAL A 103 20.78 -7.42 12.05
CA VAL A 103 21.40 -8.70 11.66
C VAL A 103 21.27 -8.94 10.14
N LEU A 104 20.14 -8.56 9.53
CA LEU A 104 19.93 -8.69 8.08
C LEU A 104 20.50 -7.53 7.26
N ALA A 105 21.04 -6.48 7.89
CA ALA A 105 21.64 -5.34 7.19
C ALA A 105 22.81 -5.74 6.26
N PRO A 106 23.77 -6.59 6.68
CA PRO A 106 24.88 -7.03 5.82
C PRO A 106 24.43 -7.84 4.59
N LEU A 107 23.31 -8.57 4.66
CA LEU A 107 22.77 -9.34 3.52
C LEU A 107 22.38 -8.45 2.34
N GLY A 108 22.21 -7.14 2.56
CA GLY A 108 22.01 -6.13 1.52
C GLY A 108 23.24 -5.80 0.65
N GLY A 109 24.39 -6.44 0.91
CA GLY A 109 25.58 -6.44 0.06
C GLY A 109 26.75 -5.54 0.55
N PRO A 110 27.97 -6.07 0.77
CA PRO A 110 29.18 -5.33 1.13
C PRO A 110 29.73 -4.36 0.05
N GLY A 111 29.34 -4.49 -1.22
CA GLY A 111 29.90 -3.73 -2.35
C GLY A 111 29.32 -2.33 -2.60
N ARG A 112 28.42 -1.82 -1.75
CA ARG A 112 27.60 -0.61 -2.01
C ARG A 112 28.15 0.71 -1.45
N ARG A 113 29.35 0.72 -0.85
CA ARG A 113 29.88 1.90 -0.14
C ARG A 113 30.34 3.06 -1.05
N ARG A 114 30.56 2.87 -2.36
CA ARG A 114 31.12 3.93 -3.24
C ARG A 114 30.16 4.55 -4.28
N THR A 115 28.98 3.98 -4.54
CA THR A 115 28.07 4.46 -5.62
C THR A 115 26.58 4.47 -5.23
N ALA A 116 26.28 4.61 -3.93
CA ALA A 116 24.94 4.49 -3.33
C ALA A 116 23.86 5.49 -3.80
N ARG A 117 24.21 6.51 -4.61
CA ARG A 117 23.23 7.52 -5.09
C ARG A 117 22.39 7.04 -6.29
N ASP A 118 22.95 6.21 -7.18
CA ASP A 118 22.28 5.78 -8.42
C ASP A 118 21.90 4.30 -8.45
N THR A 119 22.50 3.47 -7.59
CA THR A 119 22.35 2.01 -7.65
C THR A 119 20.96 1.54 -7.22
N GLY A 120 20.31 2.16 -6.23
CA GLY A 120 19.04 1.64 -5.69
C GLY A 120 17.89 1.60 -6.72
N ARG A 121 17.75 2.65 -7.53
CA ARG A 121 16.77 2.68 -8.63
C ARG A 121 17.21 1.83 -9.82
N ARG A 122 18.49 1.83 -10.17
CA ARG A 122 19.02 0.96 -11.24
C ARG A 122 18.82 -0.52 -10.91
N THR A 123 19.05 -0.94 -9.67
CA THR A 123 18.83 -2.35 -9.26
C THR A 123 17.36 -2.75 -9.24
N LEU A 124 16.44 -1.84 -8.86
CA LEU A 124 15.00 -2.11 -8.96
C LEU A 124 14.53 -2.10 -10.43
N ALA A 125 15.06 -1.19 -11.25
CA ALA A 125 14.78 -1.15 -12.67
C ALA A 125 15.26 -2.43 -13.36
N GLU A 126 16.46 -2.90 -13.05
CA GLU A 126 17.04 -4.15 -13.56
C GLU A 126 16.25 -5.39 -13.12
N ALA A 127 15.81 -5.45 -11.85
CA ALA A 127 15.02 -6.55 -11.34
C ALA A 127 13.62 -6.63 -11.97
N ASN A 128 13.05 -5.48 -12.37
CA ASN A 128 11.71 -5.39 -12.93
C ASN A 128 11.67 -5.31 -14.47
N SER A 129 12.80 -4.99 -15.13
CA SER A 129 12.87 -4.84 -16.60
C SER A 129 12.64 -6.15 -17.36
N GLY A 130 12.82 -7.30 -16.70
CA GLY A 130 12.56 -8.62 -17.26
C GLY A 130 11.07 -8.93 -17.51
N TYR A 131 10.15 -8.04 -17.12
CA TYR A 131 8.69 -8.26 -17.21
C TYR A 131 8.04 -7.28 -18.18
N PRO A 132 8.05 -7.53 -19.50
CA PRO A 132 7.59 -6.57 -20.52
C PRO A 132 6.11 -6.17 -20.40
N ARG A 133 5.27 -7.05 -19.85
CA ARG A 133 3.82 -6.82 -19.69
C ARG A 133 3.43 -6.33 -18.29
N LEU A 134 4.39 -5.97 -17.44
CA LEU A 134 4.14 -5.64 -16.03
C LEU A 134 3.10 -4.53 -15.86
N PHE A 135 3.18 -3.45 -16.65
CA PHE A 135 2.20 -2.36 -16.56
C PHE A 135 0.80 -2.75 -17.07
N LEU A 136 0.70 -3.63 -18.07
CA LEU A 136 -0.59 -4.16 -18.51
C LEU A 136 -1.24 -4.99 -17.39
N VAL A 137 -0.49 -5.92 -16.82
CA VAL A 137 -0.94 -6.77 -15.71
C VAL A 137 -1.35 -5.92 -14.51
N ALA A 138 -0.55 -4.91 -14.15
CA ALA A 138 -0.86 -3.99 -13.05
C ALA A 138 -2.22 -3.29 -13.23
N ARG A 139 -2.53 -2.84 -14.46
CA ARG A 139 -3.84 -2.21 -14.77
C ARG A 139 -4.98 -3.20 -14.71
N ALA A 140 -4.80 -4.40 -15.27
CA ALA A 140 -5.82 -5.45 -15.22
C ALA A 140 -6.18 -5.82 -13.78
N VAL A 141 -5.16 -6.03 -12.92
CA VAL A 141 -5.36 -6.32 -11.50
C VAL A 141 -6.02 -5.13 -10.78
N ALA A 142 -5.65 -3.89 -11.12
CA ALA A 142 -6.31 -2.71 -10.54
C ALA A 142 -7.81 -2.65 -10.91
N VAL A 143 -8.16 -2.84 -12.18
CA VAL A 143 -9.56 -2.86 -12.63
C VAL A 143 -10.34 -4.00 -11.96
N LEU A 144 -9.79 -5.22 -11.94
CA LEU A 144 -10.44 -6.36 -11.29
C LEU A 144 -10.64 -6.13 -9.79
N SER A 145 -9.65 -5.52 -9.11
CA SER A 145 -9.79 -5.14 -7.71
C SER A 145 -10.89 -4.11 -7.50
N ILE A 146 -10.96 -3.07 -8.35
CA ILE A 146 -11.99 -2.03 -8.26
C ILE A 146 -13.38 -2.65 -8.42
N VAL A 147 -13.59 -3.43 -9.47
CA VAL A 147 -14.87 -4.08 -9.74
C VAL A 147 -15.26 -5.00 -8.58
N ALA A 148 -14.33 -5.85 -8.13
CA ALA A 148 -14.60 -6.78 -7.05
C ALA A 148 -14.95 -6.06 -5.73
N GLU A 149 -14.22 -5.01 -5.38
CA GLU A 149 -14.52 -4.23 -4.18
C GLU A 149 -15.89 -3.55 -4.23
N LEU A 150 -16.25 -2.96 -5.36
CA LEU A 150 -17.57 -2.37 -5.54
C LEU A 150 -18.67 -3.42 -5.43
N VAL A 151 -18.55 -4.53 -6.16
CA VAL A 151 -19.51 -5.65 -6.09
C VAL A 151 -19.63 -6.19 -4.66
N GLY A 152 -18.50 -6.36 -3.96
CA GLY A 152 -18.49 -6.78 -2.57
C GLY A 152 -19.18 -5.79 -1.63
N GLY A 153 -18.91 -4.50 -1.81
CA GLY A 153 -19.54 -3.42 -1.05
C GLY A 153 -21.06 -3.38 -1.26
N TYR A 154 -21.52 -3.43 -2.51
CA TYR A 154 -22.94 -3.48 -2.87
C TYR A 154 -23.64 -4.74 -2.33
N ALA A 155 -22.94 -5.88 -2.33
CA ALA A 155 -23.45 -7.12 -1.74
C ALA A 155 -23.42 -7.13 -0.19
N GLY A 156 -23.12 -5.98 0.45
CA GLY A 156 -23.16 -5.83 1.91
C GLY A 156 -21.97 -6.43 2.64
N ARG A 157 -20.88 -6.78 1.94
CA ARG A 157 -19.69 -7.38 2.57
C ARG A 157 -19.11 -6.44 3.63
N GLY A 158 -19.26 -6.85 4.89
CA GLY A 158 -18.69 -6.13 6.03
C GLY A 158 -19.36 -4.79 6.32
N SER A 159 -20.57 -4.52 5.81
CA SER A 159 -21.29 -3.30 6.17
C SER A 159 -21.88 -3.41 7.58
N VAL A 160 -21.96 -2.29 8.29
CA VAL A 160 -22.65 -2.23 9.59
C VAL A 160 -24.13 -2.58 9.42
N PHE A 161 -24.71 -2.25 8.28
CA PHE A 161 -26.11 -2.50 7.96
C PHE A 161 -26.42 -3.98 7.84
N ALA A 162 -25.55 -4.77 7.20
CA ALA A 162 -25.69 -6.23 7.15
C ALA A 162 -25.54 -6.89 8.54
N GLN A 163 -24.73 -6.28 9.44
CA GLN A 163 -24.59 -6.75 10.82
C GLN A 163 -25.81 -6.40 11.68
N VAL A 164 -26.43 -5.24 11.47
CA VAL A 164 -27.61 -4.79 12.22
C VAL A 164 -28.89 -5.46 11.74
N ALA A 165 -29.04 -5.67 10.43
CA ALA A 165 -30.23 -6.28 9.84
C ALA A 165 -30.31 -7.81 10.02
N GLY A 166 -29.30 -8.46 10.62
CA GLY A 166 -29.22 -9.92 10.73
C GLY A 166 -29.01 -10.66 9.40
N ALA A 167 -29.17 -9.96 8.27
CA ALA A 167 -28.87 -10.42 6.94
C ALA A 167 -27.37 -10.26 6.66
N GLN A 168 -26.54 -11.14 7.23
CA GLN A 168 -25.28 -11.45 6.56
C GLN A 168 -25.66 -12.06 5.23
N ALA A 169 -25.74 -11.23 4.18
CA ALA A 169 -26.13 -11.67 2.86
C ALA A 169 -25.24 -12.86 2.47
N ALA A 170 -25.82 -14.06 2.55
CA ALA A 170 -25.25 -15.34 2.15
C ALA A 170 -25.17 -15.42 0.62
N SER A 171 -24.85 -14.30 -0.03
CA SER A 171 -24.72 -14.22 -1.47
C SER A 171 -23.46 -14.96 -1.87
N PRO A 172 -23.55 -16.00 -2.72
CA PRO A 172 -22.38 -16.71 -3.25
C PRO A 172 -21.36 -15.76 -3.91
N LEU A 173 -21.84 -14.63 -4.43
CA LEU A 173 -21.03 -13.57 -5.02
C LEU A 173 -20.03 -12.97 -4.02
N VAL A 174 -20.40 -12.81 -2.75
CA VAL A 174 -19.51 -12.29 -1.69
C VAL A 174 -18.35 -13.24 -1.45
N ASN A 175 -18.58 -14.56 -1.53
CA ASN A 175 -17.56 -15.58 -1.35
C ASN A 175 -16.58 -15.60 -2.52
N VAL A 176 -17.05 -15.45 -3.76
CA VAL A 176 -16.19 -15.37 -4.95
C VAL A 176 -15.35 -14.10 -4.93
N VAL A 177 -15.97 -12.94 -4.68
CA VAL A 177 -15.29 -11.65 -4.56
C VAL A 177 -14.28 -11.63 -3.40
N ALA A 178 -14.50 -12.44 -2.36
CA ALA A 178 -13.56 -12.60 -1.25
C ALA A 178 -12.16 -13.00 -1.71
N LEU A 179 -12.10 -13.83 -2.75
CA LEU A 179 -10.86 -14.38 -3.27
C LEU A 179 -9.94 -13.26 -3.74
N VAL A 180 -10.46 -12.14 -4.23
CA VAL A 180 -9.67 -11.03 -4.79
C VAL A 180 -9.61 -9.80 -3.88
N SER A 181 -10.08 -9.91 -2.63
CA SER A 181 -10.16 -8.77 -1.70
C SER A 181 -8.80 -8.11 -1.37
N GLY A 182 -7.69 -8.84 -1.54
CA GLY A 182 -6.33 -8.31 -1.39
C GLY A 182 -5.73 -7.66 -2.64
N TRP A 183 -6.42 -7.69 -3.78
CA TRP A 183 -5.82 -7.33 -5.07
C TRP A 183 -5.51 -5.84 -5.20
N LYS A 184 -6.10 -4.95 -4.40
CA LYS A 184 -5.71 -3.53 -4.36
C LYS A 184 -4.27 -3.33 -3.90
N TYR A 185 -3.79 -4.18 -2.98
CA TYR A 185 -2.41 -4.15 -2.49
C TYR A 185 -1.46 -4.69 -3.56
N LEU A 186 -1.87 -5.75 -4.26
CA LEU A 186 -1.15 -6.32 -5.39
C LEU A 186 -1.05 -5.32 -6.55
N ALA A 187 -2.16 -4.71 -6.94
CA ALA A 187 -2.23 -3.68 -7.98
C ALA A 187 -1.25 -2.55 -7.68
N PHE A 188 -1.28 -2.01 -6.45
CA PHE A 188 -0.38 -0.95 -6.04
C PHE A 188 1.10 -1.40 -6.10
N ALA A 189 1.43 -2.60 -5.63
CA ALA A 189 2.78 -3.15 -5.71
C ALA A 189 3.28 -3.27 -7.16
N LEU A 190 2.44 -3.79 -8.06
CA LEU A 190 2.77 -3.94 -9.48
C LEU A 190 2.88 -2.60 -10.20
N LEU A 191 2.08 -1.59 -9.82
CA LEU A 191 2.21 -0.24 -10.34
C LEU A 191 3.53 0.41 -9.91
N ILE A 192 3.95 0.22 -8.65
CA ILE A 192 5.27 0.66 -8.16
C ILE A 192 6.38 -0.06 -8.93
N ALA A 193 6.30 -1.38 -9.10
CA ALA A 193 7.26 -2.15 -9.86
C ALA A 193 7.34 -1.67 -11.33
N SER A 194 6.19 -1.39 -11.95
CA SER A 194 6.10 -0.85 -13.32
C SER A 194 6.75 0.53 -13.44
N PHE A 195 6.57 1.40 -12.44
CA PHE A 195 7.22 2.70 -12.40
C PHE A 195 8.75 2.56 -12.28
N HIS A 196 9.23 1.67 -11.40
CA HIS A 196 10.66 1.42 -11.28
C HIS A 196 11.27 0.75 -12.51
N ALA A 197 10.51 -0.09 -13.22
CA ALA A 197 10.91 -0.67 -14.50
C ALA A 197 10.96 0.35 -15.66
N GLY A 198 10.49 1.59 -15.45
CA GLY A 198 10.38 2.60 -16.51
C GLY A 198 9.21 2.41 -17.47
N GLN A 199 8.32 1.43 -17.20
CA GLN A 199 7.16 1.13 -18.04
C GLN A 199 5.95 2.02 -17.76
N ALA A 200 5.91 2.64 -16.57
CA ALA A 200 4.85 3.56 -16.17
C ALA A 200 5.42 4.95 -15.86
N ARG A 201 4.75 5.99 -16.35
CA ARG A 201 5.01 7.38 -15.92
C ARG A 201 4.50 7.58 -14.50
N LEU A 202 5.14 8.47 -13.75
CA LEU A 202 4.72 8.82 -12.38
C LEU A 202 3.25 9.29 -12.32
N GLY A 203 2.80 10.06 -13.32
CA GLY A 203 1.40 10.46 -13.42
C GLY A 203 0.44 9.29 -13.60
N SER A 204 0.82 8.23 -14.32
CA SER A 204 0.00 7.02 -14.44
C SER A 204 -0.10 6.27 -13.11
N LEU A 205 1.02 6.14 -12.38
CA LEU A 205 1.03 5.57 -11.03
C LEU A 205 0.05 6.31 -10.10
N TYR A 206 0.12 7.65 -10.07
CA TYR A 206 -0.78 8.44 -9.24
C TYR A 206 -2.24 8.37 -9.69
N ARG A 207 -2.54 8.37 -10.99
CA ARG A 207 -3.92 8.21 -11.49
C ARG A 207 -4.53 6.88 -11.04
N TRP A 208 -3.82 5.77 -11.20
CA TRP A 208 -4.32 4.46 -10.78
C TRP A 208 -4.40 4.32 -9.26
N THR A 209 -3.44 4.90 -8.52
CA THR A 209 -3.51 4.95 -7.06
C THR A 209 -4.72 5.77 -6.60
N ALA A 210 -4.97 6.92 -7.23
CA ALA A 210 -6.13 7.76 -6.94
C ALA A 210 -7.46 7.03 -7.25
N ALA A 211 -7.52 6.26 -8.34
CA ALA A 211 -8.69 5.42 -8.63
C ALA A 211 -8.94 4.36 -7.54
N LEU A 212 -7.90 3.66 -7.10
CA LEU A 212 -8.00 2.68 -6.00
C LEU A 212 -8.43 3.34 -4.68
N VAL A 213 -7.87 4.52 -4.35
CA VAL A 213 -8.28 5.31 -3.17
C VAL A 213 -9.73 5.80 -3.31
N GLY A 214 -10.13 6.26 -4.49
CA GLY A 214 -11.50 6.71 -4.77
C GLY A 214 -12.54 5.62 -4.53
N VAL A 215 -12.21 4.36 -4.87
CA VAL A 215 -13.07 3.21 -4.53
C VAL A 215 -13.17 2.99 -3.03
N GLN A 216 -12.07 3.13 -2.27
CA GLN A 216 -12.15 3.04 -0.80
C GLN A 216 -13.02 4.14 -0.22
N VAL A 217 -12.94 5.36 -0.74
CA VAL A 217 -13.81 6.48 -0.33
C VAL A 217 -15.27 6.13 -0.58
N LEU A 218 -15.62 5.63 -1.77
CA LEU A 218 -16.97 5.18 -2.08
C LEU A 218 -17.44 4.05 -1.14
N LEU A 219 -16.57 3.10 -0.82
CA LEU A 219 -16.88 2.04 0.14
C LEU A 219 -17.16 2.56 1.54
N VAL A 220 -16.53 3.66 1.99
CA VAL A 220 -16.87 4.28 3.27
C VAL A 220 -18.33 4.72 3.29
N PHE A 221 -18.81 5.32 2.19
CA PHE A 221 -20.22 5.72 2.07
C PHE A 221 -21.16 4.51 2.01
N LEU A 222 -20.79 3.46 1.27
CA LEU A 222 -21.61 2.25 1.15
C LEU A 222 -21.67 1.43 2.45
N THR A 223 -20.61 1.42 3.26
CA THR A 223 -20.49 0.52 4.43
C THR A 223 -20.57 1.23 5.78
N ALA A 224 -20.47 2.57 5.80
CA ALA A 224 -20.34 3.40 6.99
C ALA A 224 -19.15 3.01 7.90
N ILE A 225 -18.06 2.53 7.29
CA ILE A 225 -16.82 2.11 7.96
C ILE A 225 -15.63 2.83 7.32
N SER A 226 -14.97 3.71 8.09
CA SER A 226 -13.79 4.46 7.64
C SER A 226 -12.46 3.70 7.81
N ALA A 227 -12.45 2.62 8.60
CA ALA A 227 -11.22 1.89 8.94
C ALA A 227 -10.51 1.30 7.71
N THR A 228 -11.27 0.82 6.71
CA THR A 228 -10.72 0.27 5.46
C THR A 228 -9.99 1.33 4.63
N LEU A 229 -10.55 2.54 4.53
CA LEU A 229 -9.93 3.68 3.87
C LEU A 229 -8.65 4.12 4.61
N VAL A 230 -8.73 4.31 5.93
CA VAL A 230 -7.56 4.73 6.73
C VAL A 230 -6.43 3.69 6.66
N GLY A 231 -6.78 2.41 6.74
CA GLY A 231 -5.83 1.31 6.57
C GLY A 231 -5.17 1.33 5.19
N TYR A 232 -5.95 1.50 4.12
CA TYR A 232 -5.43 1.56 2.76
C TYR A 232 -4.54 2.80 2.52
N LEU A 233 -4.93 3.98 3.01
CA LEU A 233 -4.12 5.20 2.93
C LEU A 233 -2.79 5.04 3.67
N THR A 234 -2.83 4.46 4.87
CA THR A 234 -1.62 4.14 5.64
C THR A 234 -0.71 3.20 4.86
N PHE A 235 -1.27 2.14 4.28
CA PHE A 235 -0.53 1.20 3.42
C PHE A 235 0.13 1.91 2.22
N VAL A 236 -0.63 2.72 1.47
CA VAL A 236 -0.13 3.43 0.29
C VAL A 236 1.00 4.37 0.68
N ALA A 237 0.85 5.11 1.78
CA ALA A 237 1.87 6.00 2.31
C ALA A 237 3.13 5.24 2.73
N ALA A 238 2.97 4.16 3.49
CA ALA A 238 4.04 3.28 3.96
C ALA A 238 4.83 2.66 2.80
N ALA A 239 4.17 1.88 1.96
CA ALA A 239 4.80 1.17 0.84
C ALA A 239 5.36 2.17 -0.19
N GLY A 240 4.65 3.26 -0.49
CA GLY A 240 5.10 4.31 -1.38
C GLY A 240 6.35 5.05 -0.85
N ALA A 241 6.43 5.31 0.45
CA ALA A 241 7.60 5.93 1.06
C ALA A 241 8.81 4.98 1.10
N ILE A 242 8.61 3.71 1.49
CA ILE A 242 9.67 2.69 1.53
C ILE A 242 10.27 2.47 0.13
N CYS A 243 9.42 2.38 -0.89
CA CYS A 243 9.84 2.25 -2.29
C CYS A 243 10.43 3.55 -2.87
N GLY A 244 10.30 4.68 -2.17
CA GLY A 244 10.82 5.98 -2.62
C GLY A 244 10.03 6.58 -3.79
N VAL A 245 8.75 6.22 -3.90
CA VAL A 245 7.78 6.83 -4.81
C VAL A 245 7.21 8.09 -4.19
N ILE A 246 6.76 8.00 -2.93
CA ILE A 246 6.15 9.09 -2.17
C ILE A 246 7.22 9.69 -1.25
N ARG A 247 7.35 11.02 -1.25
CA ARG A 247 8.27 11.70 -0.33
C ARG A 247 7.66 11.67 1.08
N ALA A 248 8.47 11.31 2.08
CA ALA A 248 8.00 11.25 3.46
C ALA A 248 7.40 12.56 3.99
N ARG A 249 7.88 13.72 3.52
CA ARG A 249 7.26 15.02 3.84
C ARG A 249 5.79 15.11 3.41
N TYR A 250 5.42 14.49 2.29
CA TYR A 250 4.03 14.45 1.83
C TYR A 250 3.19 13.49 2.66
N VAL A 251 3.79 12.39 3.15
CA VAL A 251 3.14 11.50 4.11
C VAL A 251 2.84 12.23 5.41
N LEU A 252 3.80 13.00 5.93
CA LEU A 252 3.62 13.80 7.14
C LEU A 252 2.51 14.86 6.97
N VAL A 253 2.54 15.60 5.86
CA VAL A 253 1.48 16.58 5.54
C VAL A 253 0.11 15.90 5.43
N ALA A 254 0.03 14.75 4.76
CA ALA A 254 -1.22 14.00 4.65
C ALA A 254 -1.73 13.50 6.01
N ALA A 255 -0.85 13.08 6.91
CA ALA A 255 -1.22 12.68 8.27
C ALA A 255 -1.79 13.84 9.07
N VAL A 256 -1.17 15.04 8.99
CA VAL A 256 -1.69 16.25 9.63
C VAL A 256 -3.05 16.64 9.05
N LEU A 257 -3.21 16.64 7.72
CA LEU A 257 -4.49 16.95 7.08
C LEU A 257 -5.58 15.95 7.47
N LEU A 258 -5.25 14.66 7.57
CA LEU A 258 -6.19 13.63 8.02
C LEU A 258 -6.62 13.87 9.47
N PHE A 259 -5.70 14.25 10.35
CA PHE A 259 -6.01 14.59 11.74
C PHE A 259 -6.94 15.81 11.83
N LEU A 260 -6.70 16.85 11.03
CA LEU A 260 -7.56 18.03 10.96
C LEU A 260 -8.95 17.71 10.39
N ALA A 261 -9.03 16.81 9.40
CA ALA A 261 -10.30 16.40 8.79
C ALA A 261 -11.07 15.35 9.62
N TRP A 262 -10.43 14.73 10.61
CA TRP A 262 -10.99 13.61 11.37
C TRP A 262 -12.33 13.92 12.06
N PRO A 263 -12.52 15.06 12.76
CA PRO A 263 -13.80 15.39 13.38
C PRO A 263 -14.94 15.43 12.36
N THR A 264 -14.73 16.07 11.22
CA THR A 264 -15.72 16.18 10.14
C THR A 264 -16.06 14.80 9.56
N LEU A 265 -15.05 13.97 9.29
CA LEU A 265 -15.26 12.59 8.81
C LEU A 265 -16.04 11.75 9.82
N PHE A 266 -15.79 11.94 11.12
CA PHE A 266 -16.50 11.25 12.19
C PHE A 266 -17.97 11.67 12.26
N THR A 267 -18.27 12.98 12.16
CA THR A 267 -19.63 13.50 12.10
C THR A 267 -20.38 12.94 10.89
N VAL A 268 -19.81 13.02 9.69
CA VAL A 268 -20.43 12.49 8.45
C VAL A 268 -20.73 10.99 8.59
N ARG A 269 -19.77 10.20 9.09
CA ARG A 269 -19.97 8.76 9.34
C ARG A 269 -21.13 8.51 10.31
N ASN A 270 -21.24 9.29 11.38
CA ASN A 270 -22.28 9.13 12.38
C ASN A 270 -23.65 9.52 11.84
N THR A 271 -23.73 10.59 11.03
CA THR A 271 -24.96 10.97 10.32
C THR A 271 -25.45 9.84 9.43
N ILE A 272 -24.58 9.28 8.58
CA ILE A 272 -24.93 8.14 7.72
C ILE A 272 -25.42 6.94 8.54
N ARG A 273 -24.81 6.67 9.69
CA ARG A 273 -25.23 5.58 10.58
C ARG A 273 -26.62 5.83 11.19
N ALA A 274 -26.85 7.04 11.68
CA ALA A 274 -28.13 7.42 12.27
C ALA A 274 -29.27 7.38 11.24
N GLU A 275 -29.05 7.93 10.04
CA GLU A 275 -30.01 7.90 8.92
C GLU A 275 -30.41 6.48 8.51
N ASN A 276 -29.50 5.51 8.68
CA ASN A 276 -29.72 4.11 8.34
C ASN A 276 -30.04 3.23 9.57
N GLY A 277 -30.59 3.83 10.64
CA GLY A 277 -31.14 3.11 11.80
C GLY A 277 -30.13 2.52 12.77
N VAL A 278 -28.84 2.87 12.67
CA VAL A 278 -27.81 2.43 13.62
C VAL A 278 -27.75 3.40 14.79
N LYS A 279 -28.00 2.92 16.01
CA LYS A 279 -27.90 3.74 17.23
C LYS A 279 -26.46 4.26 17.38
N VAL A 280 -26.30 5.59 17.28
CA VAL A 280 -25.04 6.28 17.53
C VAL A 280 -25.12 6.91 18.92
N SER A 281 -24.12 6.67 19.77
CA SER A 281 -24.01 7.38 21.05
C SER A 281 -23.50 8.79 20.81
N SER A 282 -24.22 9.79 21.34
CA SER A 282 -23.79 11.19 21.38
C SER A 282 -22.66 11.45 22.38
N GLU A 283 -22.41 10.52 23.30
CA GLU A 283 -21.39 10.63 24.35
C GLU A 283 -19.98 10.31 23.83
N VAL A 284 -19.85 9.69 22.66
CA VAL A 284 -18.54 9.30 22.09
C VAL A 284 -18.09 10.33 21.08
N THR A 285 -17.08 11.13 21.44
CA THR A 285 -16.53 12.17 20.57
C THR A 285 -15.54 11.60 19.55
N ALA A 286 -15.20 12.42 18.54
CA ALA A 286 -14.14 12.08 17.58
C ALA A 286 -12.77 11.91 18.26
N ALA A 287 -12.51 12.66 19.33
CA ALA A 287 -11.30 12.57 20.14
C ALA A 287 -11.24 11.26 20.93
N ASP A 288 -12.36 10.80 21.50
CA ASP A 288 -12.43 9.52 22.21
C ASP A 288 -12.06 8.34 21.31
N ARG A 289 -12.39 8.43 20.02
CA ARG A 289 -12.02 7.41 19.03
C ARG A 289 -10.54 7.42 18.65
N LEU A 290 -9.81 8.49 18.95
CA LEU A 290 -8.36 8.57 18.78
C LEU A 290 -7.59 8.18 20.04
N ARG A 291 -8.29 7.79 21.13
CA ARG A 291 -7.67 7.28 22.37
C ARG A 291 -7.17 5.83 22.22
N PHE A 292 -6.31 5.62 21.22
CA PHE A 292 -5.65 4.33 20.97
C PHE A 292 -4.72 3.92 22.11
N ASP A 293 -4.25 4.89 22.90
CA ASP A 293 -3.51 4.68 24.14
C ASP A 293 -4.33 3.91 25.17
N GLN A 294 -5.60 4.26 25.37
CA GLN A 294 -6.49 3.52 26.27
C GLN A 294 -6.78 2.11 25.76
N GLN A 295 -6.81 1.92 24.44
CA GLN A 295 -7.00 0.59 23.87
C GLN A 295 -5.85 -0.32 24.27
N ILE A 296 -4.60 0.12 24.11
CA ILE A 296 -3.44 -0.70 24.51
C ILE A 296 -3.34 -0.80 26.04
N GLY A 297 -3.55 0.29 26.77
CA GLY A 297 -3.45 0.33 28.23
C GLY A 297 -4.37 -0.68 28.93
N ARG A 298 -5.60 -0.86 28.42
CA ARG A 298 -6.54 -1.87 28.93
C ARG A 298 -5.99 -3.30 28.92
N ALA A 299 -5.10 -3.64 27.99
CA ALA A 299 -4.51 -4.98 27.95
C ALA A 299 -3.59 -5.24 29.17
N SER A 300 -3.12 -4.20 29.87
CA SER A 300 -2.28 -4.34 31.06
C SER A 300 -3.05 -4.88 32.28
N ALA A 301 -4.38 -4.76 32.29
CA ALA A 301 -5.23 -5.16 33.41
C ALA A 301 -5.55 -6.67 33.44
N TYR A 302 -5.05 -7.44 32.47
CA TYR A 302 -5.37 -8.86 32.32
C TYR A 302 -4.12 -9.73 32.38
N ASP A 303 -4.27 -10.92 32.93
CA ASP A 303 -3.26 -11.97 32.88
C ASP A 303 -3.20 -12.55 31.47
N VAL A 304 -2.03 -12.45 30.83
CA VAL A 304 -1.79 -12.89 29.45
C VAL A 304 -0.86 -14.10 29.41
N PRO A 305 -0.99 -15.01 28.42
CA PRO A 305 -1.89 -14.97 27.25
C PRO A 305 -3.35 -15.33 27.57
N VAL A 306 -4.30 -14.68 26.90
CA VAL A 306 -5.74 -14.95 27.01
C VAL A 306 -6.23 -15.76 25.81
N ASP A 307 -6.98 -16.83 26.07
CA ASP A 307 -7.69 -17.59 25.04
C ASP A 307 -9.12 -17.06 24.86
N VAL A 308 -9.36 -16.43 23.71
CA VAL A 308 -10.67 -15.95 23.26
C VAL A 308 -11.25 -16.83 22.12
N GLY A 309 -10.71 -18.04 21.94
CA GLY A 309 -11.06 -18.93 20.83
C GLY A 309 -10.31 -18.62 19.54
N GLN A 310 -9.14 -17.99 19.64
CA GLN A 310 -8.27 -17.77 18.48
C GLN A 310 -7.77 -19.10 17.90
N PRO A 311 -7.57 -19.20 16.58
CA PRO A 311 -6.96 -20.39 16.00
C PRO A 311 -5.53 -20.59 16.53
N GLY A 312 -5.12 -21.85 16.68
CA GLY A 312 -3.72 -22.19 16.87
C GLY A 312 -2.88 -22.06 15.58
N PRO A 313 -1.56 -22.32 15.63
CA PRO A 313 -0.65 -22.17 14.48
C PRO A 313 -1.07 -22.99 13.24
N ALA A 314 -1.57 -24.21 13.44
CA ALA A 314 -2.11 -25.02 12.34
C ALA A 314 -3.35 -24.37 11.70
N GLY A 315 -4.18 -23.71 12.51
CA GLY A 315 -5.31 -22.90 12.05
C GLY A 315 -4.86 -21.73 11.20
N TYR A 316 -3.73 -21.07 11.53
CA TYR A 316 -3.20 -19.96 10.71
C TYR A 316 -2.86 -20.42 9.29
N LEU A 317 -2.21 -21.60 9.17
CA LEU A 317 -1.87 -22.19 7.89
C LEU A 317 -3.12 -22.63 7.12
N ARG A 318 -4.03 -23.38 7.75
CA ARG A 318 -5.28 -23.81 7.10
C ARG A 318 -6.09 -22.62 6.61
N TYR A 319 -6.34 -21.66 7.49
CA TYR A 319 -7.17 -20.49 7.19
C TYR A 319 -6.49 -19.53 6.21
N GLY A 320 -5.16 -19.51 6.19
CA GLY A 320 -4.33 -18.71 5.30
C GLY A 320 -4.24 -19.29 3.88
N LEU A 321 -4.08 -20.61 3.77
CA LEU A 321 -3.81 -21.28 2.50
C LEU A 321 -5.09 -21.75 1.79
N VAL A 322 -6.11 -22.14 2.55
CA VAL A 322 -7.37 -22.63 1.99
C VAL A 322 -8.38 -21.47 1.95
N PRO A 323 -8.83 -21.05 0.76
CA PRO A 323 -9.89 -20.06 0.64
C PRO A 323 -11.16 -20.56 1.34
N ARG A 324 -11.91 -19.66 1.99
CA ARG A 324 -13.11 -20.02 2.77
C ARG A 324 -14.16 -20.79 1.96
N ILE A 325 -14.28 -20.52 0.66
CA ILE A 325 -15.21 -21.25 -0.23
C ILE A 325 -14.86 -22.74 -0.36
N LEU A 326 -13.59 -23.10 -0.14
CA LEU A 326 -13.09 -24.47 -0.17
C LEU A 326 -12.92 -25.06 1.25
N ASP A 327 -13.29 -24.32 2.30
CA ASP A 327 -13.20 -24.73 3.70
C ASP A 327 -14.52 -24.46 4.45
N PRO A 328 -15.58 -25.25 4.18
CA PRO A 328 -16.91 -25.02 4.75
C PRO A 328 -16.97 -25.20 6.27
N GLY A 329 -16.06 -26.00 6.86
CA GLY A 329 -15.98 -26.22 8.32
C GLY A 329 -15.22 -25.13 9.09
N ARG A 330 -14.84 -24.04 8.43
CA ARG A 330 -14.07 -22.96 9.06
C ARG A 330 -14.96 -22.02 9.90
N PRO A 331 -14.68 -21.85 11.21
CA PRO A 331 -15.40 -20.88 12.03
C PRO A 331 -15.12 -19.44 11.55
N PRO A 332 -16.07 -18.51 11.75
CA PRO A 332 -15.85 -17.10 11.45
C PRO A 332 -14.71 -16.55 12.31
N LEU A 333 -13.77 -15.85 11.68
CA LEU A 333 -12.70 -15.14 12.39
C LEU A 333 -13.19 -13.73 12.76
N ALA A 334 -13.34 -13.48 14.04
CA ALA A 334 -13.70 -12.18 14.58
C ALA A 334 -13.08 -12.00 15.97
N THR A 335 -11.75 -12.10 16.07
CA THR A 335 -10.99 -11.97 17.32
C THR A 335 -11.30 -10.65 18.00
N GLY A 336 -11.44 -9.55 17.27
CA GLY A 336 -11.87 -8.26 17.84
C GLY A 336 -13.26 -8.33 18.50
N ALA A 337 -14.21 -9.08 17.94
CA ALA A 337 -15.52 -9.30 18.57
C ALA A 337 -15.43 -10.27 19.75
N ALA A 338 -14.55 -11.28 19.67
CA ALA A 338 -14.30 -12.21 20.77
C ALA A 338 -13.63 -11.51 21.98
N ILE A 339 -12.63 -10.66 21.73
CA ILE A 339 -12.02 -9.78 22.73
C ILE A 339 -13.09 -8.85 23.31
N ASN A 340 -13.90 -8.19 22.47
CA ASN A 340 -14.94 -7.30 22.99
C ASN A 340 -15.95 -8.04 23.90
N ARG A 341 -16.37 -9.26 23.53
CA ARG A 341 -17.22 -10.11 24.38
C ARG A 341 -16.52 -10.49 25.69
N PHE A 342 -15.24 -10.87 25.63
CA PHE A 342 -14.45 -11.20 26.82
C PHE A 342 -14.36 -10.01 27.78
N LEU A 343 -14.27 -8.78 27.25
CA LEU A 343 -14.28 -7.54 28.02
C LEU A 343 -15.68 -7.09 28.48
N GLY A 344 -16.73 -7.91 28.29
CA GLY A 344 -18.10 -7.61 28.69
C GLY A 344 -18.91 -6.73 27.71
N GLY A 345 -18.41 -6.52 26.49
CA GLY A 345 -19.10 -5.78 25.43
C GLY A 345 -20.05 -6.64 24.58
N SER A 346 -20.87 -6.00 23.74
CA SER A 346 -21.85 -6.69 22.88
C SER A 346 -21.30 -7.11 21.51
N ASP A 347 -21.96 -8.09 20.86
CA ASP A 347 -21.59 -8.59 19.52
C ASP A 347 -21.67 -7.55 18.39
N LYS A 348 -22.38 -6.44 18.64
CA LYS A 348 -22.60 -5.37 17.66
C LYS A 348 -21.54 -4.27 17.73
N SER A 349 -20.61 -4.36 18.68
CA SER A 349 -19.46 -3.46 18.81
C SER A 349 -18.17 -4.25 18.70
N SER A 350 -17.27 -3.88 17.79
CA SER A 350 -15.90 -4.40 17.80
C SER A 350 -15.00 -3.39 18.49
N PHE A 351 -14.70 -3.65 19.77
CA PHE A 351 -13.52 -3.08 20.40
C PHE A 351 -12.33 -3.92 19.96
N ASN A 352 -11.46 -3.37 19.13
CA ASN A 352 -10.25 -4.06 18.70
C ASN A 352 -9.04 -3.30 19.24
N PHE A 353 -8.15 -3.99 19.95
CA PHE A 353 -6.86 -3.40 20.28
C PHE A 353 -6.11 -3.06 18.98
N LEU A 354 -5.14 -2.14 19.06
CA LEU A 354 -4.12 -2.04 18.02
C LEU A 354 -3.36 -3.36 17.90
N THR A 355 -2.73 -3.62 16.75
CA THR A 355 -2.04 -4.91 16.50
C THR A 355 -1.13 -5.33 17.65
N LEU A 356 -0.33 -4.40 18.18
CA LEU A 356 0.57 -4.63 19.30
C LEU A 356 -0.18 -5.10 20.56
N GLY A 357 -1.30 -4.44 20.88
CA GLY A 357 -2.15 -4.81 22.00
C GLY A 357 -2.83 -6.16 21.78
N THR A 358 -3.29 -6.46 20.56
CA THR A 358 -3.88 -7.78 20.25
C THR A 358 -2.86 -8.91 20.40
N VAL A 359 -1.64 -8.74 19.89
CA VAL A 359 -0.58 -9.76 20.02
C VAL A 359 -0.20 -9.95 21.48
N TYR A 360 -0.06 -8.87 22.25
CA TYR A 360 0.22 -8.99 23.69
C TYR A 360 -0.89 -9.72 24.45
N PHE A 361 -2.15 -9.37 24.16
CA PHE A 361 -3.30 -9.95 24.85
C PHE A 361 -3.42 -11.46 24.57
N VAL A 362 -3.21 -11.84 23.31
CA VAL A 362 -3.41 -13.22 22.82
C VAL A 362 -2.19 -14.12 23.07
N ASP A 363 -0.97 -13.61 22.88
CA ASP A 363 0.27 -14.40 22.88
C ASP A 363 1.28 -13.96 23.96
N GLY A 364 0.95 -12.94 24.75
CA GLY A 364 1.82 -12.39 25.80
C GLY A 364 3.06 -11.66 25.26
N ARG A 365 4.03 -11.42 26.17
CA ARG A 365 5.29 -10.70 25.85
C ARG A 365 6.14 -11.44 24.82
N ALA A 366 6.23 -12.77 24.94
CA ALA A 366 6.97 -13.60 24.00
C ALA A 366 6.37 -13.52 22.60
N GLY A 367 5.03 -13.54 22.49
CA GLY A 367 4.31 -13.34 21.24
C GLY A 367 4.67 -12.05 20.53
N VAL A 368 4.78 -10.93 21.26
CA VAL A 368 5.19 -9.63 20.69
C VAL A 368 6.58 -9.70 20.07
N VAL A 369 7.55 -10.32 20.75
CA VAL A 369 8.91 -10.50 20.25
C VAL A 369 8.91 -11.36 18.99
N VAL A 370 8.25 -12.53 19.05
CA VAL A 370 8.19 -13.49 17.93
C VAL A 370 7.48 -12.88 16.72
N TYR A 371 6.38 -12.17 16.94
CA TYR A 371 5.58 -11.56 15.88
C TYR A 371 6.37 -10.47 15.13
N TYR A 372 6.87 -9.45 15.84
CA TYR A 372 7.58 -8.34 15.19
C TYR A 372 8.98 -8.74 14.70
N GLY A 373 9.68 -9.61 15.43
CA GLY A 373 10.94 -10.20 14.97
C GLY A 373 10.75 -11.08 13.72
N GLY A 374 9.72 -11.92 13.71
CA GLY A 374 9.38 -12.77 12.57
C GLY A 374 9.01 -11.99 11.31
N TRP A 375 8.16 -10.96 11.43
CA TRP A 375 7.81 -10.12 10.28
C TRP A 375 8.95 -9.20 9.83
N ALA A 376 9.84 -8.79 10.74
CA ALA A 376 11.11 -8.15 10.40
C ALA A 376 12.01 -9.09 9.60
N LEU A 377 12.08 -10.37 9.97
CA LEU A 377 12.85 -11.38 9.24
C LEU A 377 12.30 -11.56 7.84
N VAL A 378 10.99 -11.83 7.72
CA VAL A 378 10.31 -11.99 6.43
C VAL A 378 10.50 -10.76 5.55
N THR A 379 10.30 -9.56 6.08
CA THR A 379 10.48 -8.30 5.34
C THR A 379 11.93 -8.11 4.90
N GLY A 380 12.89 -8.36 5.78
CA GLY A 380 14.31 -8.28 5.48
C GLY A 380 14.72 -9.25 4.36
N LEU A 381 14.25 -10.50 4.40
CA LEU A 381 14.46 -11.48 3.34
C LEU A 381 13.81 -11.02 2.02
N LEU A 382 12.55 -10.59 2.06
CA LEU A 382 11.83 -10.12 0.87
C LEU A 382 12.48 -8.90 0.21
N LEU A 383 13.14 -8.02 0.96
CA LEU A 383 13.75 -6.80 0.42
C LEU A 383 15.24 -6.92 0.13
N ARG A 384 15.98 -7.80 0.83
CA ARG A 384 17.46 -7.81 0.80
C ARG A 384 18.06 -9.08 0.21
N LEU A 385 17.39 -10.22 0.34
CA LEU A 385 17.93 -11.50 -0.11
C LEU A 385 18.21 -11.49 -1.62
N ARG A 386 19.41 -11.89 -2.05
CA ARG A 386 19.78 -12.02 -3.48
C ARG A 386 19.57 -10.74 -4.31
N GLY A 387 19.68 -9.55 -3.71
CA GLY A 387 19.59 -8.26 -4.40
C GLY A 387 18.19 -7.65 -4.40
N ALA A 388 17.97 -6.68 -5.29
CA ALA A 388 16.74 -5.86 -5.30
C ALA A 388 15.48 -6.69 -5.57
N PRO A 389 14.34 -6.36 -4.92
CA PRO A 389 13.11 -7.11 -5.09
C PRO A 389 12.51 -6.91 -6.48
N GLY A 390 12.24 -8.03 -7.18
CA GLY A 390 11.39 -8.06 -8.37
C GLY A 390 9.90 -7.91 -8.02
N PRO A 391 8.99 -8.01 -9.01
CA PRO A 391 7.58 -7.67 -8.82
C PRO A 391 6.86 -8.61 -7.86
N LEU A 392 7.22 -9.91 -7.87
CA LEU A 392 6.67 -10.91 -6.95
C LEU A 392 7.06 -10.59 -5.50
N ARG A 393 8.36 -10.42 -5.23
CA ARG A 393 8.88 -10.09 -3.88
C ARG A 393 8.31 -8.78 -3.35
N LEU A 394 8.16 -7.79 -4.22
CA LEU A 394 7.55 -6.51 -3.86
C LEU A 394 6.07 -6.68 -3.51
N SER A 395 5.35 -7.52 -4.23
CA SER A 395 3.94 -7.82 -3.96
C SER A 395 3.76 -8.53 -2.62
N LEU A 396 4.59 -9.54 -2.34
CA LEU A 396 4.61 -10.23 -1.03
C LEU A 396 4.92 -9.24 0.10
N PHE A 397 5.91 -8.37 -0.09
CA PHE A 397 6.22 -7.32 0.87
C PHE A 397 5.02 -6.40 1.11
N CYS A 398 4.31 -5.98 0.06
CA CYS A 398 3.10 -5.19 0.20
C CYS A 398 1.99 -5.92 0.96
N PHE A 399 1.84 -7.24 0.82
CA PHE A 399 0.89 -8.00 1.65
C PHE A 399 1.28 -8.03 3.13
N VAL A 400 2.58 -8.12 3.44
CA VAL A 400 3.09 -8.02 4.81
C VAL A 400 2.81 -6.63 5.40
N VAL A 401 3.03 -5.56 4.62
CA VAL A 401 2.73 -4.18 5.05
C VAL A 401 1.23 -3.97 5.24
N ALA A 402 0.39 -4.49 4.34
CA ALA A 402 -1.06 -4.30 4.38
C ALA A 402 -1.78 -5.16 5.42
N GLY A 403 -1.18 -6.29 5.80
CA GLY A 403 -1.74 -7.22 6.78
C GLY A 403 -1.02 -7.08 8.13
N PRO A 404 -0.04 -7.94 8.44
CA PRO A 404 0.58 -8.02 9.76
C PRO A 404 1.24 -6.75 10.29
N LEU A 405 1.84 -5.94 9.42
CA LEU A 405 2.53 -4.72 9.85
C LEU A 405 1.63 -3.48 9.84
N LEU A 406 0.37 -3.61 9.41
CA LEU A 406 -0.58 -2.51 9.47
C LEU A 406 -1.13 -2.39 10.89
N TRP A 407 -0.79 -1.29 11.56
CA TRP A 407 -1.08 -1.03 12.99
C TRP A 407 -2.57 -1.12 13.39
N SER A 408 -3.48 -0.97 12.43
CA SER A 408 -4.93 -1.01 12.65
C SER A 408 -5.54 -2.41 12.54
N ASN A 409 -4.77 -3.43 12.16
CA ASN A 409 -5.27 -4.80 11.99
C ASN A 409 -5.12 -5.62 13.28
N GLY A 410 -6.07 -6.53 13.53
CA GLY A 410 -5.98 -7.46 14.66
C GLY A 410 -5.16 -8.72 14.32
N HIS A 411 -4.45 -9.24 15.32
CA HIS A 411 -3.88 -10.57 15.31
C HIS A 411 -4.92 -11.60 15.80
N PRO A 412 -5.00 -12.82 15.21
CA PRO A 412 -4.18 -13.37 14.11
C PRO A 412 -4.72 -13.13 12.68
N GLU A 413 -5.86 -12.47 12.53
CA GLU A 413 -6.51 -12.31 11.22
C GLU A 413 -5.64 -11.61 10.19
N SER A 414 -4.79 -10.67 10.62
CA SER A 414 -3.85 -9.97 9.73
C SER A 414 -2.86 -10.92 9.07
N THR A 415 -2.33 -11.90 9.82
CA THR A 415 -1.41 -12.94 9.34
C THR A 415 -2.10 -13.85 8.35
N ILE A 416 -3.31 -14.31 8.70
CA ILE A 416 -4.14 -15.16 7.84
C ILE A 416 -4.46 -14.43 6.54
N ALA A 417 -4.87 -13.16 6.61
CA ALA A 417 -5.18 -12.36 5.44
C ALA A 417 -3.96 -12.17 4.52
N ALA A 418 -2.75 -11.97 5.06
CA ALA A 418 -1.55 -11.88 4.24
C ALA A 418 -1.23 -13.20 3.51
N ALA A 419 -1.42 -14.35 4.16
CA ALA A 419 -1.30 -15.65 3.53
C ALA A 419 -2.35 -15.84 2.42
N GLN A 420 -3.62 -15.50 2.69
CA GLN A 420 -4.70 -15.59 1.71
C GLN A 420 -4.44 -14.69 0.49
N ASN A 421 -3.99 -13.46 0.72
CA ASN A 421 -3.63 -12.54 -0.36
C ASN A 421 -2.47 -13.07 -1.20
N THR A 422 -1.52 -13.78 -0.58
CA THR A 422 -0.41 -14.43 -1.28
C THR A 422 -0.89 -15.56 -2.18
N VAL A 423 -1.74 -16.44 -1.67
CA VAL A 423 -2.33 -17.54 -2.46
C VAL A 423 -3.21 -17.00 -3.58
N SER A 424 -4.04 -16.02 -3.27
CA SER A 424 -4.90 -15.32 -4.23
C SER A 424 -4.12 -14.65 -5.37
N ALA A 425 -2.90 -14.21 -5.12
CA ALA A 425 -2.04 -13.60 -6.13
C ALA A 425 -1.35 -14.62 -7.05
N ALA A 426 -1.41 -15.93 -6.75
CA ALA A 426 -0.73 -16.97 -7.51
C ALA A 426 -1.03 -16.95 -9.02
N PRO A 427 -2.28 -16.77 -9.49
CA PRO A 427 -2.57 -16.66 -10.92
C PRO A 427 -1.86 -15.47 -11.59
N VAL A 428 -1.80 -14.33 -10.90
CA VAL A 428 -1.11 -13.14 -11.40
C VAL A 428 0.40 -13.37 -11.43
N PHE A 429 0.95 -14.02 -10.40
CA PHE A 429 2.37 -14.39 -10.37
C PHE A 429 2.72 -15.36 -11.50
N LEU A 430 1.87 -16.35 -11.77
CA LEU A 430 2.03 -17.26 -12.90
C LEU A 430 2.06 -16.50 -14.22
N VAL A 431 1.11 -15.59 -14.47
CA VAL A 431 1.10 -14.75 -15.67
C VAL A 431 2.38 -13.92 -15.81
N LEU A 432 2.88 -13.34 -14.71
CA LEU A 432 4.14 -12.59 -14.72
C LEU A 432 5.35 -13.47 -15.01
N LEU A 433 5.37 -14.70 -14.48
CA LEU A 433 6.45 -15.66 -14.74
C LEU A 433 6.44 -16.16 -16.19
N LEU A 434 5.26 -16.47 -16.74
CA LEU A 434 5.08 -16.91 -18.12
C LEU A 434 5.41 -15.81 -19.13
N THR A 435 5.28 -14.54 -18.76
CA THR A 435 5.58 -13.39 -19.63
C THR A 435 6.99 -12.82 -19.42
N ARG A 436 7.81 -13.45 -18.57
CA ARG A 436 9.16 -13.01 -18.26
C ARG A 436 10.09 -13.24 -19.45
N ARG A 437 10.84 -12.23 -19.85
CA ARG A 437 11.90 -12.37 -20.86
C ARG A 437 13.08 -13.14 -20.29
N THR A 438 13.57 -14.10 -21.04
CA THR A 438 14.81 -14.81 -20.75
C THR A 438 16.01 -13.88 -20.98
N PRO A 439 17.12 -14.06 -20.22
CA PRO A 439 18.32 -13.24 -20.38
C PRO A 439 18.91 -13.25 -21.80
N VAL A 440 18.66 -14.33 -22.56
CA VAL A 440 19.08 -14.51 -23.96
C VAL A 440 18.42 -13.50 -24.90
N ASP A 441 17.23 -13.00 -24.58
CA ASP A 441 16.47 -12.07 -25.42
C ASP A 441 16.84 -10.60 -25.21
N ARG A 442 17.89 -10.31 -24.43
CA ARG A 442 18.38 -8.94 -24.27
C ARG A 442 19.24 -8.60 -25.49
N PRO A 443 18.80 -7.68 -26.38
CA PRO A 443 19.68 -7.19 -27.43
C PRO A 443 20.93 -6.61 -26.76
N VAL A 444 22.08 -7.21 -27.07
CA VAL A 444 23.38 -6.66 -26.67
C VAL A 444 23.43 -5.26 -27.26
N PRO A 445 23.52 -4.19 -26.46
CA PRO A 445 23.63 -2.85 -27.02
C PRO A 445 24.84 -2.84 -27.94
N ALA A 446 24.62 -2.51 -29.22
CA ALA A 446 25.68 -2.42 -30.21
C ALA A 446 26.81 -1.57 -29.62
N ARG A 447 28.04 -2.11 -29.67
CA ARG A 447 29.23 -1.41 -29.17
C ARG A 447 29.22 -0.03 -29.84
N PRO A 448 29.24 1.08 -29.08
CA PRO A 448 29.24 2.41 -29.68
C PRO A 448 30.40 2.46 -30.68
N PRO A 449 30.19 2.98 -31.90
CA PRO A 449 31.26 3.07 -32.90
C PRO A 449 32.46 3.71 -32.22
N GLY A 450 33.58 2.99 -32.27
CA GLY A 450 34.79 3.34 -31.55
C GLY A 450 35.10 4.82 -31.80
N ARG A 451 35.30 5.58 -30.72
CA ARG A 451 35.87 6.92 -30.85
C ARG A 451 37.20 6.75 -31.56
N VAL A 452 37.24 7.15 -32.83
CA VAL A 452 38.48 7.34 -33.56
C VAL A 452 39.34 8.26 -32.70
N PRO A 453 40.58 7.89 -32.36
CA PRO A 453 41.47 8.74 -31.60
C PRO A 453 41.59 10.08 -32.32
N VAL A 454 41.09 11.15 -31.71
CA VAL A 454 41.35 12.50 -32.21
C VAL A 454 42.85 12.73 -32.04
N PRO A 455 43.61 13.02 -33.11
CA PRO A 455 45.02 13.35 -32.99
C PRO A 455 45.17 14.51 -32.02
N ARG A 456 46.00 14.35 -30.99
CA ARG A 456 46.36 15.46 -30.10
C ARG A 456 46.99 16.55 -30.96
N ALA A 457 46.25 17.65 -31.16
CA ALA A 457 46.83 18.86 -31.71
C ALA A 457 48.00 19.29 -30.82
N GLY A 458 49.14 19.54 -31.47
CA GLY A 458 50.42 19.80 -30.84
C GLY A 458 50.34 20.90 -29.79
N ARG A 459 50.93 20.62 -28.63
CA ARG A 459 51.23 21.62 -27.61
C ARG A 459 52.40 22.45 -28.15
N PRO A 460 52.27 23.78 -28.36
CA PRO A 460 53.42 24.59 -28.71
C PRO A 460 54.39 24.58 -27.53
N ALA A 461 55.66 24.33 -27.83
CA ALA A 461 56.75 24.38 -26.88
C ALA A 461 56.89 25.79 -26.29
N ARG A 462 57.18 25.86 -24.99
CA ARG A 462 57.72 27.03 -24.32
C ARG A 462 59.02 26.63 -23.66
#